data_AF-A0A1H9F2E9-F1
#
_entry.id   AF-A0A1H9F2E9-F1
#
_cell.length_a   1.000
_cell.length_b   1.000
_cell.length_c   1.000
_cell.angle_alpha   90.00
_cell.angle_beta   90.00
_cell.angle_gamma   90.00
#
_symmetry.space_group_name_H-M   'P 1'
#
loop_
_entity.id
_entity.type
_entity.pdbx_description
1 polymer ?
#
loop_
_entity_poly.entity_id
_entity_poly.type
_entity_poly.pdbx_seq_one_letter_code
_entity_poly.pdbx_strand_id
1 'polypeptide(L)'
;MVATSKLLERVVNVISDFPSPEQVMSLRTTEEEESRLDELAAKNAAGTLTISERLELEHYLIAEHMVRMAKTNAFSRLKGA
;
A
#
# COMPACT_ATOMS: atom_id res chain seq x y z
N MET A 1 9.34 1.13 -21.07
CA MET A 1 9.55 1.66 -19.71
C MET A 1 8.41 1.15 -18.86
N VAL A 2 8.70 0.27 -17.90
CA VAL A 2 7.69 -0.17 -16.93
C VAL A 2 7.32 1.06 -16.12
N ALA A 3 6.05 1.46 -16.14
CA ALA A 3 5.54 2.44 -15.19
C ALA A 3 5.57 1.77 -13.82
N THR A 4 6.72 1.85 -13.15
CA THR A 4 6.89 1.31 -11.81
C THR A 4 5.92 2.07 -10.90
N SER A 5 4.96 1.36 -10.32
CA SER A 5 4.04 1.95 -9.35
C SER A 5 4.86 2.50 -8.19
N LYS A 6 4.88 3.82 -8.03
CA LYS A 6 5.65 4.52 -6.97
C LYS A 6 5.31 3.99 -5.57
N LEU A 7 4.08 3.51 -5.38
CA LEU A 7 3.65 2.86 -4.13
C LEU A 7 4.37 1.53 -3.89
N LEU A 8 4.48 0.68 -4.91
CA LEU A 8 5.19 -0.59 -4.80
C LEU A 8 6.67 -0.36 -4.50
N GLU A 9 7.27 0.65 -5.15
CA GLU A 9 8.65 1.05 -4.89
C GLU A 9 8.84 1.56 -3.45
N ARG A 10 7.89 2.35 -2.94
CA ARG A 10 7.90 2.83 -1.55
C ARG A 10 7.78 1.69 -0.54
N VAL A 11 6.92 0.70 -0.80
CA VAL A 11 6.78 -0.50 0.04
C VAL A 11 8.07 -1.34 0.02
N VAL A 12 8.70 -1.53 -1.14
CA VAL A 12 9.96 -2.27 -1.26
C VAL A 12 11.10 -1.58 -0.51
N ASN A 13 11.22 -0.26 -0.59
CA ASN A 13 12.24 0.50 0.13
C ASN A 13 12.07 0.38 1.65
N VAL A 14 10.83 0.50 2.13
CA VAL A 14 10.53 0.30 3.55
C VAL A 14 10.89 -1.12 4.00
N ILE A 15 10.63 -2.16 3.20
CA ILE A 15 11.04 -3.54 3.53
C ILE A 15 12.57 -3.69 3.51
N SER A 16 13.26 -2.97 2.64
CA SER A 16 14.72 -3.04 2.44
C SER A 16 15.52 -2.39 3.58
N ASP A 17 14.93 -1.46 4.32
CA ASP A 17 15.57 -0.73 5.43
C ASP A 17 15.57 -1.50 6.77
N PHE A 18 15.16 -2.77 6.81
CA PHE A 18 14.96 -3.54 8.05
C PHE A 18 14.24 -2.73 9.16
N PRO A 19 13.02 -2.24 8.88
CA PRO A 19 12.31 -1.33 9.77
C PRO A 19 12.00 -2.01 11.10
N SER A 20 12.10 -1.24 12.19
CA SER A 20 11.61 -1.69 13.50
C SER A 20 10.12 -2.03 13.44
N PRO A 21 9.63 -2.97 14.28
CA PRO A 21 8.20 -3.26 14.36
C PRO A 21 7.33 -2.01 14.53
N GLU A 22 7.80 -1.01 15.29
CA GLU A 22 7.15 0.28 15.50
C GLU A 22 7.02 1.09 14.20
N GLN A 23 8.08 1.15 13.40
CA GLN A 23 8.06 1.81 12.10
C GLN A 23 7.10 1.12 11.13
N VAL A 24 7.07 -0.23 11.12
CA VAL A 24 6.11 -1.00 10.32
C VAL A 24 4.67 -0.71 10.75
N MET A 25 4.43 -0.62 12.07
CA MET A 25 3.11 -0.27 12.61
C MET A 25 2.66 1.14 12.21
N SER A 26 3.61 2.08 12.07
CA SER A 26 3.35 3.47 11.66
C SER A 26 3.02 3.65 10.17
N LEU A 27 3.24 2.62 9.33
CA LEU A 27 2.96 2.71 7.90
C LEU A 27 1.48 3.02 7.65
N ARG A 28 1.24 4.09 6.91
CA ARG A 28 -0.07 4.51 6.44
C ARG A 28 0.06 5.13 5.06
N THR A 29 -1.06 5.20 4.35
CA THR A 29 -1.16 6.01 3.14
C THR A 29 -0.87 7.47 3.46
N THR A 30 -0.25 8.17 2.51
CA THR A 30 -0.17 9.63 2.54
C THR A 30 -1.54 10.23 2.17
N GLU A 31 -1.75 11.51 2.46
CA GLU A 31 -2.99 12.22 2.07
C GLU A 31 -3.22 12.17 0.54
N GLU A 32 -2.14 12.25 -0.23
CA GLU A 32 -2.18 12.13 -1.70
C GLU A 32 -2.60 10.72 -2.15
N GLU A 33 -2.04 9.68 -1.53
CA GLU A 33 -2.40 8.28 -1.82
C GLU A 33 -3.85 7.99 -1.42
N GLU A 34 -4.32 8.53 -0.30
CA GLU A 34 -5.70 8.39 0.18
C GLU A 34 -6.70 9.09 -0.74
N SER A 35 -6.42 10.34 -1.13
CA SER A 35 -7.26 11.06 -2.10
C SER A 35 -7.34 10.34 -3.44
N ARG A 36 -6.23 9.75 -3.91
CA ARG A 36 -6.20 9.01 -5.17
C ARG A 36 -6.99 7.70 -5.08
N LEU A 37 -6.92 7.01 -3.94
CA LEU A 37 -7.72 5.82 -3.67
C LEU A 37 -9.21 6.11 -3.66
N ASP A 38 -9.62 7.22 -3.05
CA ASP A 38 -11.03 7.64 -3.03
C ASP A 38 -11.56 7.94 -4.45
N GLU A 39 -10.76 8.60 -5.29
CA GLU A 39 -11.08 8.80 -6.69
C GLU A 39 -11.25 7.48 -7.46
N LEU A 40 -10.31 6.54 -7.28
CA LEU A 40 -10.36 5.23 -7.93
C LEU A 40 -11.55 4.41 -7.44
N ALA A 41 -11.89 4.48 -6.15
CA ALA A 41 -13.05 3.82 -5.57
C ALA A 41 -14.36 4.38 -6.15
N ALA A 42 -14.48 5.71 -6.25
CA ALA A 42 -15.63 6.37 -6.86
C ALA A 42 -15.80 5.98 -8.34
N LYS A 43 -14.70 5.98 -9.12
CA LYS A 43 -14.71 5.54 -10.52
C LYS A 43 -15.03 4.06 -10.67
N ASN A 44 -14.55 3.22 -9.76
CA ASN A 44 -14.86 1.79 -9.76
C ASN A 44 -16.36 1.55 -9.52
N ALA A 45 -16.94 2.24 -8.53
CA ALA A 45 -18.37 2.18 -8.23
C ALA A 45 -19.23 2.69 -9.41
N ALA A 46 -18.77 3.71 -10.13
CA ALA A 46 -19.41 4.22 -11.33
C ALA A 46 -19.19 3.34 -12.58
N GLY A 47 -18.31 2.33 -12.52
CA GLY A 47 -17.95 1.49 -13.66
C GLY A 47 -17.13 2.22 -14.74
N THR A 48 -16.53 3.37 -14.41
CA THR A 48 -15.81 4.24 -15.36
C THR A 48 -14.29 4.12 -15.27
N LEU A 49 -13.76 3.07 -14.63
CA LEU A 49 -12.32 2.84 -14.58
C LEU A 49 -11.75 2.56 -15.96
N THR A 50 -10.73 3.33 -16.32
CA THR A 50 -9.86 2.99 -17.44
C THR A 50 -9.03 1.73 -17.13
N ILE A 51 -8.44 1.12 -18.17
CA ILE A 51 -7.56 -0.04 -18.00
C ILE A 51 -6.35 0.30 -17.11
N SER A 52 -5.77 1.49 -17.31
CA SER A 52 -4.65 1.97 -16.49
C SER A 52 -5.03 2.17 -15.03
N GLU A 53 -6.22 2.73 -14.76
CA GLU A 53 -6.69 2.94 -13.39
C GLU A 53 -7.08 1.64 -12.70
N ARG A 54 -7.54 0.64 -13.46
CA ARG A 54 -7.76 -0.71 -12.92
C ARG A 54 -6.46 -1.35 -12.46
N LEU A 55 -5.40 -1.26 -13.28
CA LEU A 55 -4.08 -1.74 -12.91
C LEU A 55 -3.50 -0.97 -11.70
N GLU A 56 -3.74 0.34 -11.66
CA GLU A 56 -3.37 1.17 -10.51
C GLU A 56 -4.08 0.69 -9.23
N LEU A 57 -5.39 0.47 -9.29
CA LEU A 57 -6.20 -0.06 -8.18
C LEU A 57 -5.73 -1.46 -7.73
N GLU A 58 -5.37 -2.35 -8.67
CA GLU A 58 -4.79 -3.66 -8.35
C GLU A 58 -3.47 -3.53 -7.58
N HIS A 59 -2.59 -2.62 -7.99
CA HIS A 59 -1.34 -2.36 -7.26
C HIS A 59 -1.58 -1.82 -5.85
N TYR A 60 -2.58 -0.94 -5.67
CA TYR A 60 -2.96 -0.47 -4.34
C TYR A 60 -3.44 -1.62 -3.44
N LEU A 61 -4.26 -2.52 -3.95
CA LEU A 61 -4.76 -3.68 -3.19
C LEU A 61 -3.62 -4.63 -2.79
N ILE A 62 -2.66 -4.85 -3.67
CA ILE A 62 -1.47 -5.67 -3.37
C ILE A 62 -0.64 -5.00 -2.26
N ALA A 63 -0.38 -3.70 -2.37
CA ALA A 63 0.38 -2.95 -1.37
C ALA A 63 -0.31 -2.98 0.01
N GLU A 64 -1.62 -2.79 0.05
CA GLU A 64 -2.42 -2.89 1.29
C GLU A 64 -2.31 -4.28 1.91
N HIS A 65 -2.40 -5.34 1.10
CA HIS A 65 -2.23 -6.71 1.56
C HIS A 65 -0.87 -6.93 2.20
N MET A 66 0.20 -6.47 1.55
CA MET A 66 1.57 -6.56 2.07
C MET A 66 1.73 -5.79 3.39
N VAL A 67 1.20 -4.56 3.48
CA VAL A 67 1.24 -3.76 4.71
C VAL A 67 0.50 -4.46 5.85
N ARG A 68 -0.67 -5.03 5.60
CA ARG A 68 -1.43 -5.78 6.62
C ARG A 68 -0.63 -6.98 7.15
N MET A 69 0.01 -7.74 6.26
CA MET A 69 0.87 -8.86 6.65
C MET A 69 2.06 -8.39 7.47
N ALA A 70 2.73 -7.32 7.04
CA ALA A 70 3.87 -6.74 7.74
C ALA A 70 3.50 -6.27 9.15
N LYS A 71 2.37 -5.55 9.30
CA LYS A 71 1.84 -5.13 10.61
C LYS A 71 1.49 -6.30 11.51
N THR A 72 0.88 -7.36 10.97
CA THR A 72 0.54 -8.57 11.74
C THR A 72 1.80 -9.23 12.31
N ASN A 73 2.85 -9.33 11.51
CA ASN A 73 4.14 -9.87 11.93
C ASN A 73 4.84 -8.95 12.95
N ALA A 74 4.84 -7.64 12.72
CA ALA A 74 5.39 -6.65 13.64
C ALA A 74 4.70 -6.69 15.01
N PHE A 75 3.36 -6.74 15.02
CA PHE A 75 2.57 -6.84 16.24
C PHE A 75 2.87 -8.11 17.05
N SER A 76 3.04 -9.25 16.37
CA SER A 76 3.43 -10.50 17.01
C SER A 76 4.80 -10.39 17.68
N ARG A 77 5.75 -9.70 17.06
CA ARG A 77 7.08 -9.44 17.63
C ARG A 77 7.03 -8.49 18.83
N LEU A 78 6.19 -7.46 18.78
CA LEU A 78 5.98 -6.53 19.91
C LEU A 78 5.35 -7.22 21.13
N LYS A 79 4.50 -8.24 20.91
CA LYS A 79 3.84 -9.00 22.00
C LYS A 79 4.68 -10.13 22.58
N GLY A 80 5.66 -10.63 21.82
CA GLY A 80 6.58 -11.68 22.25
C GLY A 80 7.92 -11.17 22.79
N ALA A 81 8.08 -9.85 22.91
CA ALA A 81 9.23 -9.16 23.48
C ALA A 81 9.03 -8.87 24.97
#